data_AF-A0A812VH55-F1
#
_entry.id   AF-A0A812VH55-F1
#
_cell.length_a   1.000
_cell.length_b   1.000
_cell.length_c   1.000
_cell.angle_alpha   90.00
_cell.angle_beta   90.00
_cell.angle_gamma   90.00
#
_symmetry.space_group_name_H-M   'P 1'
#
loop_
_entity.id
_entity.type
_entity.pdbx_description
1 polymer ?
#
loop_
_entity_poly.entity_id
_entity_poly.type
_entity_poly.pdbx_seq_one_letter_code
_entity_poly.pdbx_strand_id
1 'polypeptide(L)'
;MAVPAPGVAELRGILELDSFDQARRLRDALKPFNRSALRSEAGFRGFAREKGLGKLLALKGFGSGLESFAGAADVAKGSDTLLWDGDWFKEDSFTSFIAEFLRASPSHHAVAFRKASGKLDGFLQSWSRAGLLDRIFLVLVSDGCVEGARAELRGLGVPTADLENLCLGWLSTRVTGAERVLALGGGPTVLAEAQTALRLPHAAERPRPRWEVLPLWRVREGAREEVSAELLELSHKLCER
;
A
#
# COMPACT_ATOMS: atom_id res chain seq x y z
N MET A 1 -21.45 -13.15 20.56
CA MET A 1 -21.09 -12.46 19.31
C MET A 1 -20.43 -11.15 19.70
N ALA A 2 -19.18 -10.90 19.27
CA ALA A 2 -18.51 -9.64 19.57
C ALA A 2 -19.21 -8.50 18.80
N VAL A 3 -19.46 -7.37 19.47
CA VAL A 3 -19.96 -6.16 18.82
C VAL A 3 -18.83 -5.64 17.91
N PRO A 4 -19.08 -5.40 16.61
CA PRO A 4 -18.05 -4.88 15.72
C PRO A 4 -17.61 -3.49 16.18
N ALA A 5 -16.31 -3.21 16.05
CA ALA A 5 -15.74 -1.93 16.44
C ALA A 5 -16.45 -0.76 15.72
N PRO A 6 -16.60 0.41 16.38
CA PRO A 6 -17.13 1.62 15.74
C PRO A 6 -16.36 1.93 14.44
N GLY A 7 -17.08 2.22 13.36
CA GLY A 7 -16.51 2.52 12.04
C GLY A 7 -16.30 1.31 11.11
N VAL A 8 -16.41 0.07 11.60
CA VAL A 8 -16.33 -1.13 10.72
C VAL A 8 -17.47 -1.17 9.71
N ALA A 9 -18.68 -0.78 10.14
CA ALA A 9 -19.85 -0.71 9.26
C ALA A 9 -19.74 0.38 8.18
N GLU A 10 -18.83 1.34 8.37
CA GLU A 10 -18.58 2.42 7.41
C GLU A 10 -17.57 2.01 6.34
N LEU A 11 -16.84 0.90 6.50
CA LEU A 11 -15.90 0.43 5.48
C LEU A 11 -16.62 -0.06 4.23
N ARG A 12 -16.01 0.20 3.06
CA ARG A 12 -16.53 -0.29 1.78
C ARG A 12 -16.51 -1.82 1.67
N GLY A 13 -15.59 -2.47 2.37
CA GLY A 13 -15.47 -3.92 2.45
C GLY A 13 -14.19 -4.36 3.15
N ILE A 14 -14.17 -5.61 3.60
CA ILE A 14 -13.03 -6.23 4.29
C ILE A 14 -12.61 -7.48 3.54
N LEU A 15 -11.29 -7.65 3.38
CA LEU A 15 -10.65 -8.86 2.89
C LEU A 15 -9.68 -9.38 3.95
N GLU A 16 -9.76 -10.65 4.30
CA GLU A 16 -8.80 -11.30 5.18
C GLU A 16 -7.77 -12.07 4.35
N LEU A 17 -6.49 -11.90 4.68
CA LEU A 17 -5.37 -12.64 4.08
C LEU A 17 -4.74 -13.55 5.14
N ASP A 18 -4.93 -14.85 4.97
CA ASP A 18 -4.49 -15.86 5.94
C ASP A 18 -3.09 -16.41 5.65
N SER A 19 -2.65 -16.42 4.39
CA SER A 19 -1.33 -16.88 3.97
C SER A 19 -0.72 -16.04 2.85
N PHE A 20 0.57 -15.72 2.99
CA PHE A 20 1.35 -14.98 1.98
C PHE A 20 1.40 -15.76 0.66
N ASP A 21 1.53 -17.08 0.73
CA ASP A 21 1.56 -17.96 -0.45
C ASP A 21 0.18 -18.04 -1.12
N GLN A 22 -0.92 -18.04 -0.37
CA GLN A 22 -2.27 -17.97 -0.94
C GLN A 22 -2.50 -16.64 -1.64
N ALA A 23 -2.00 -15.54 -1.08
CA ALA A 23 -2.03 -14.23 -1.71
C ALA A 23 -1.18 -14.18 -3.01
N ARG A 24 -0.18 -15.07 -3.13
CA ARG A 24 0.78 -15.12 -4.25
C ARG A 24 0.43 -16.11 -5.37
N ARG A 25 -0.23 -17.24 -5.06
CA ARG A 25 -0.43 -18.41 -5.97
C ARG A 25 -1.62 -18.31 -6.92
N LEU A 26 -2.35 -17.18 -6.94
CA LEU A 26 -3.54 -17.00 -7.79
C LEU A 26 -3.30 -16.56 -9.24
N ARG A 27 -2.15 -16.92 -9.79
CA ARG A 27 -1.82 -16.61 -11.19
C ARG A 27 -1.58 -17.86 -12.05
N ASP A 28 -1.20 -18.99 -11.44
CA ASP A 28 -0.76 -20.16 -12.20
C ASP A 28 -1.90 -21.16 -12.47
N ALA A 29 -3.12 -20.87 -12.02
CA ALA A 29 -4.31 -21.69 -12.27
C ALA A 29 -5.49 -20.84 -12.75
N LEU A 30 -5.67 -20.76 -14.06
CA LEU A 30 -6.95 -20.36 -14.68
C LEU A 30 -7.48 -21.51 -15.53
N LYS A 31 -8.42 -22.27 -14.96
CA LYS A 31 -9.55 -22.90 -15.67
C LYS A 31 -10.84 -22.56 -14.90
N PRO A 32 -11.99 -22.46 -15.58
CA PRO A 32 -13.15 -21.79 -15.01
C PRO A 32 -13.94 -22.76 -14.15
N PHE A 33 -14.19 -22.49 -12.86
CA PHE A 33 -15.35 -23.10 -12.21
C PHE A 33 -15.92 -22.30 -11.02
N ASN A 34 -17.23 -22.15 -11.15
CA ASN A 34 -18.39 -21.87 -10.29
C ASN A 34 -18.32 -21.54 -8.78
N ARG A 35 -19.35 -20.76 -8.40
CA ARG A 35 -19.66 -20.12 -7.11
C ARG A 35 -20.04 -21.11 -5.99
N SER A 36 -19.39 -20.98 -4.84
CA SER A 36 -19.99 -20.78 -3.49
C SER A 36 -18.90 -20.94 -2.42
N ALA A 37 -18.98 -20.15 -1.35
CA ALA A 37 -18.01 -20.00 -0.25
C ALA A 37 -16.79 -19.09 -0.53
N LEU A 38 -16.96 -17.78 -0.24
CA LEU A 38 -15.88 -16.80 -0.10
C LEU A 38 -15.12 -17.05 1.21
N ARG A 39 -14.35 -18.14 1.23
CA ARG A 39 -13.16 -18.31 2.06
C ARG A 39 -12.13 -19.01 1.15
N SER A 40 -10.95 -18.38 1.02
CA SER A 40 -9.66 -18.97 0.61
C SER A 40 -9.22 -19.21 -0.85
N GLU A 41 -9.94 -18.87 -1.94
CA GLU A 41 -9.36 -19.12 -3.31
C GLU A 41 -9.42 -17.99 -4.35
N ALA A 42 -9.85 -16.78 -4.01
CA ALA A 42 -9.82 -15.63 -4.92
C ALA A 42 -9.15 -14.40 -4.29
N GLY A 43 -7.97 -14.61 -3.71
CA GLY A 43 -7.02 -13.60 -3.23
C GLY A 43 -6.89 -12.37 -4.14
N PHE A 44 -6.25 -11.32 -3.62
CA PHE A 44 -6.49 -9.91 -3.95
C PHE A 44 -6.95 -9.55 -5.38
N ARG A 45 -6.41 -10.13 -6.44
CA ARG A 45 -6.87 -9.89 -7.83
C ARG A 45 -8.35 -10.23 -8.07
N GLY A 46 -8.84 -11.33 -7.49
CA GLY A 46 -10.25 -11.72 -7.58
C GLY A 46 -11.13 -10.66 -6.91
N PHE A 47 -10.78 -10.31 -5.68
CA PHE A 47 -11.37 -9.20 -4.93
C PHE A 47 -11.33 -7.88 -5.73
N ALA A 48 -10.19 -7.49 -6.27
CA ALA A 48 -10.02 -6.25 -7.01
C ALA A 48 -10.92 -6.19 -8.27
N ARG A 49 -11.07 -7.31 -8.98
CA ARG A 49 -11.97 -7.42 -10.13
C ARG A 49 -13.44 -7.34 -9.69
N GLU A 50 -13.81 -8.06 -8.63
CA GLU A 50 -15.18 -8.06 -8.09
C GLU A 50 -15.58 -6.66 -7.62
N LYS A 51 -14.66 -5.94 -6.97
CA LYS A 51 -14.90 -4.59 -6.43
C LYS A 51 -14.65 -3.47 -7.45
N GLY A 52 -14.20 -3.79 -8.65
CA GLY A 52 -13.95 -2.80 -9.71
C GLY A 52 -12.83 -1.81 -9.38
N LEU A 53 -11.76 -2.26 -8.69
CA LEU A 53 -10.67 -1.38 -8.24
C LEU A 53 -9.81 -0.78 -9.37
N GLY A 54 -9.98 -1.23 -10.61
CA GLY A 54 -9.29 -0.65 -11.77
C GLY A 54 -7.76 -0.67 -11.66
N LYS A 55 -7.13 0.43 -12.08
CA LYS A 55 -5.68 0.61 -12.07
C LYS A 55 -5.19 1.00 -10.67
N LEU A 56 -4.22 0.25 -10.17
CA LEU A 56 -3.70 0.38 -8.81
C LEU A 56 -2.41 1.20 -8.79
N LEU A 57 -2.30 2.10 -7.81
CA LEU A 57 -1.09 2.86 -7.51
C LEU A 57 -0.76 2.72 -6.03
N ALA A 58 0.40 2.15 -5.71
CA ALA A 58 0.88 2.13 -4.33
C ALA A 58 1.38 3.51 -3.93
N LEU A 59 1.01 3.97 -2.74
CA LEU A 59 1.39 5.27 -2.21
C LEU A 59 2.34 5.10 -1.03
N LYS A 60 3.39 5.91 -1.03
CA LYS A 60 4.42 6.01 0.01
C LYS A 60 4.76 7.48 0.25
N GLY A 61 5.47 7.79 1.33
CA GLY A 61 6.00 9.13 1.53
C GLY A 61 6.38 9.43 2.98
N PHE A 62 6.57 10.70 3.26
CA PHE A 62 6.80 11.17 4.63
C PHE A 62 5.55 11.00 5.50
N GLY A 63 5.73 10.40 6.68
CA GLY A 63 4.64 10.14 7.64
C GLY A 63 4.20 11.35 8.49
N SER A 64 4.75 12.54 8.22
CA SER A 64 4.45 13.83 8.87
C SER A 64 5.26 14.96 8.23
N GLY A 65 4.87 16.21 8.52
CA GLY A 65 5.57 17.44 8.14
C GLY A 65 5.47 17.85 6.68
N LEU A 66 4.66 17.19 5.84
CA LEU A 66 4.42 17.61 4.46
C LEU A 66 3.54 18.85 4.42
N GLU A 67 3.99 19.88 3.69
CA GLU A 67 3.22 21.12 3.49
C GLU A 67 2.54 21.20 2.11
N SER A 68 2.91 20.33 1.17
CA SER A 68 2.43 20.37 -0.21
C SER A 68 2.49 19.00 -0.88
N PHE A 69 1.57 18.77 -1.81
CA PHE A 69 1.52 17.60 -2.70
C PHE A 69 1.73 17.97 -4.17
N ALA A 70 2.48 19.04 -4.45
CA ALA A 70 2.71 19.52 -5.80
C ALA A 70 3.13 18.40 -6.76
N GLY A 71 2.37 18.22 -7.85
CA GLY A 71 2.59 17.18 -8.87
C GLY A 71 2.02 15.80 -8.54
N ALA A 72 1.55 15.54 -7.30
CA ALA A 72 1.02 14.23 -6.92
C ALA A 72 -0.24 13.85 -7.69
N ALA A 73 -1.16 14.80 -7.92
CA ALA A 73 -2.37 14.57 -8.70
C ALA A 73 -2.06 14.20 -10.16
N ASP A 74 -1.04 14.84 -10.76
CA ASP A 74 -0.62 14.55 -12.13
C ASP A 74 -0.02 13.15 -12.26
N VAL A 75 0.80 12.72 -11.29
CA VAL A 75 1.34 11.36 -11.26
C VAL A 75 0.24 10.33 -11.01
N ALA A 76 -0.69 10.63 -10.10
CA ALA A 76 -1.82 9.76 -9.78
C ALA A 76 -2.85 9.64 -10.92
N LYS A 77 -2.77 10.52 -11.93
CA LYS A 77 -3.68 10.53 -13.08
C LYS A 77 -3.70 9.16 -13.77
N GLY A 78 -4.92 8.68 -14.03
CA GLY A 78 -5.16 7.40 -14.69
C GLY A 78 -5.07 6.19 -13.76
N SER A 79 -4.88 6.39 -12.45
CA SER A 79 -5.11 5.37 -11.43
C SER A 79 -6.54 5.51 -10.87
N ASP A 80 -7.17 4.38 -10.57
CA ASP A 80 -8.53 4.33 -10.00
C ASP A 80 -8.49 4.08 -8.49
N THR A 81 -7.44 3.40 -8.02
CA THR A 81 -7.29 2.99 -6.63
C THR A 81 -5.90 3.25 -6.09
N LEU A 82 -5.82 3.86 -4.89
CA LEU A 82 -4.60 3.97 -4.12
C LEU A 82 -4.44 2.80 -3.14
N LEU A 83 -3.22 2.32 -2.96
CA LEU A 83 -2.87 1.26 -1.99
C LEU A 83 -1.88 1.82 -0.98
N TRP A 84 -2.04 1.50 0.31
CA TRP A 84 -1.03 1.81 1.32
C TRP A 84 -1.01 0.78 2.44
N ASP A 85 0.04 0.85 3.27
CA ASP A 85 0.34 -0.03 4.41
C ASP A 85 -0.51 0.25 5.67
N GLY A 86 -1.65 0.94 5.50
CA GLY A 86 -2.60 1.14 6.58
C GLY A 86 -2.09 2.09 7.67
N ASP A 87 -1.21 3.02 7.30
CA ASP A 87 -0.86 4.13 8.17
C ASP A 87 -2.08 4.97 8.58
N TRP A 88 -1.94 5.63 9.72
CA TRP A 88 -2.98 6.45 10.33
C TRP A 88 -3.18 7.71 9.49
N PHE A 89 -4.41 8.21 9.47
CA PHE A 89 -4.67 9.50 8.85
C PHE A 89 -3.98 10.63 9.66
N LYS A 90 -3.21 11.46 8.95
CA LYS A 90 -2.62 12.70 9.47
C LYS A 90 -2.63 13.74 8.37
N GLU A 91 -3.00 14.97 8.69
CA GLU A 91 -3.16 16.05 7.72
C GLU A 91 -1.84 16.47 7.06
N ASP A 92 -0.74 16.39 7.81
CA ASP A 92 0.62 16.74 7.40
C ASP A 92 1.43 15.54 6.88
N SER A 93 0.77 14.45 6.48
CA SER A 93 1.43 13.20 6.05
C SER A 93 1.04 12.84 4.62
N PHE A 94 1.76 11.91 4.00
CA PHE A 94 1.39 11.36 2.70
C PHE A 94 -0.04 10.78 2.70
N THR A 95 -0.56 10.37 3.87
CA THR A 95 -1.91 9.82 4.00
C THR A 95 -3.01 10.84 3.77
N SER A 96 -2.77 12.15 3.90
CA SER A 96 -3.80 13.15 3.56
C SER A 96 -4.00 13.32 2.06
N PHE A 97 -2.99 13.02 1.23
CA PHE A 97 -3.15 12.95 -0.22
C PHE A 97 -4.15 11.85 -0.65
N ILE A 98 -4.27 10.75 0.11
CA ILE A 98 -5.29 9.73 -0.15
C ILE A 98 -6.69 10.33 -0.01
N ALA A 99 -6.91 11.16 1.01
CA ALA A 99 -8.20 11.83 1.19
C ALA A 99 -8.48 12.83 0.05
N GLU A 100 -7.46 13.55 -0.43
CA GLU A 100 -7.57 14.42 -1.61
C GLU A 100 -7.94 13.61 -2.86
N PHE A 101 -7.24 12.51 -3.12
CA PHE A 101 -7.53 11.59 -4.23
C PHE A 101 -8.96 11.07 -4.20
N LEU A 102 -9.44 10.61 -3.04
CA LEU A 102 -10.80 10.09 -2.87
C LEU A 102 -11.89 11.16 -3.07
N ARG A 103 -11.62 12.41 -2.69
CA ARG A 103 -12.55 13.53 -2.91
C ARG A 103 -12.60 13.98 -4.36
N ALA A 104 -11.50 13.84 -5.10
CA ALA A 104 -11.40 14.27 -6.49
C ALA A 104 -12.37 13.52 -7.44
N SER A 105 -12.78 12.30 -7.11
CA SER A 105 -13.78 11.56 -7.88
C SER A 105 -14.57 10.56 -7.05
N PRO A 106 -15.90 10.44 -7.24
CA PRO A 106 -16.71 9.38 -6.63
C PRO A 106 -16.36 7.97 -7.12
N SER A 107 -15.60 7.82 -8.21
CA SER A 107 -15.12 6.53 -8.71
C SER A 107 -13.79 6.08 -8.10
N HIS A 108 -13.10 6.97 -7.38
CA HIS A 108 -11.81 6.64 -6.78
C HIS A 108 -11.98 5.75 -5.53
N HIS A 109 -11.05 4.83 -5.34
CA HIS A 109 -11.02 3.96 -4.16
C HIS A 109 -9.66 3.98 -3.49
N ALA A 110 -9.61 3.48 -2.26
CA ALA A 110 -8.36 3.23 -1.59
C ALA A 110 -8.39 1.89 -0.85
N VAL A 111 -7.24 1.23 -0.74
CA VAL A 111 -7.08 -0.04 -0.01
C VAL A 111 -5.99 0.08 1.03
N ALA A 112 -6.38 -0.08 2.30
CA ALA A 112 -5.48 -0.11 3.44
C ALA A 112 -5.09 -1.56 3.78
N PHE A 113 -3.80 -1.82 3.97
CA PHE A 113 -3.32 -3.10 4.50
C PHE A 113 -2.99 -2.96 5.99
N ARG A 114 -3.67 -3.71 6.87
CA ARG A 114 -3.45 -3.65 8.32
C ARG A 114 -3.19 -5.03 8.88
N LYS A 115 -2.27 -5.16 9.85
CA LYS A 115 -2.16 -6.40 10.65
C LYS A 115 -3.51 -6.66 11.34
N ALA A 116 -4.02 -7.89 11.26
CA ALA A 116 -5.25 -8.31 11.93
C ALA A 116 -5.12 -8.23 13.46
N SER A 117 -3.91 -8.46 13.97
CA SER A 117 -3.50 -8.29 15.37
C SER A 117 -3.26 -6.82 15.79
N GLY A 118 -3.39 -5.88 14.85
CA GLY A 118 -3.08 -4.47 15.05
C GLY A 118 -4.17 -3.66 15.77
N LYS A 119 -3.87 -2.39 16.04
CA LYS A 119 -4.83 -1.43 16.61
C LYS A 119 -5.83 -0.98 15.54
N LEU A 120 -6.85 -1.78 15.27
CA LEU A 120 -7.87 -1.48 14.26
C LEU A 120 -8.71 -0.24 14.65
N ASP A 121 -9.15 -0.15 15.90
CA ASP A 121 -9.99 0.94 16.38
C ASP A 121 -9.32 2.31 16.21
N GLY A 122 -8.02 2.40 16.54
CA GLY A 122 -7.24 3.62 16.35
C GLY A 122 -7.09 4.01 14.88
N PHE A 123 -6.98 3.03 13.98
CA PHE A 123 -6.97 3.28 12.54
C PHE A 123 -8.32 3.84 12.08
N LEU A 124 -9.43 3.18 12.42
CA LEU A 124 -10.78 3.62 12.05
C LEU A 124 -11.08 5.01 12.61
N GLN A 125 -10.74 5.26 13.87
CA GLN A 125 -10.91 6.57 14.50
C GLN A 125 -10.08 7.66 13.83
N SER A 126 -8.87 7.35 13.36
CA SER A 126 -8.05 8.33 12.64
C SER A 126 -8.69 8.68 11.29
N TRP A 127 -9.18 7.68 10.55
CA TRP A 127 -9.72 7.84 9.21
C TRP A 127 -11.17 8.34 9.16
N SER A 128 -11.96 8.12 10.22
CA SER A 128 -13.32 8.69 10.32
C SER A 128 -13.30 10.22 10.29
N ARG A 129 -12.22 10.84 10.79
CA ARG A 129 -12.00 12.30 10.70
C ARG A 129 -11.96 12.81 9.26
N ALA A 130 -11.52 11.97 8.31
CA ALA A 130 -11.51 12.33 6.90
C ALA A 130 -12.89 12.24 6.24
N GLY A 131 -13.84 11.50 6.84
CA GLY A 131 -15.20 11.31 6.35
C GLY A 131 -15.29 10.45 5.08
N LEU A 132 -14.36 9.51 4.89
CA LEU A 132 -14.17 8.78 3.63
C LEU A 132 -14.03 7.25 3.82
N LEU A 133 -14.42 6.71 4.99
CA LEU A 133 -14.31 5.28 5.28
C LEU A 133 -15.12 4.43 4.29
N ASP A 134 -16.24 4.95 3.79
CA ASP A 134 -17.11 4.32 2.78
C ASP A 134 -16.45 4.18 1.40
N ARG A 135 -15.27 4.77 1.23
CA ARG A 135 -14.45 4.71 0.02
C ARG A 135 -13.17 3.90 0.21
N ILE A 136 -12.95 3.39 1.42
CA ILE A 136 -11.77 2.62 1.80
C ILE A 136 -12.15 1.15 1.95
N PHE A 137 -11.42 0.30 1.24
CA PHE A 137 -11.39 -1.14 1.50
C PHE A 137 -10.28 -1.45 2.50
N LEU A 138 -10.55 -2.37 3.42
CA LEU A 138 -9.58 -2.81 4.41
C LEU A 138 -9.14 -4.25 4.13
N VAL A 139 -7.83 -4.46 4.04
CA VAL A 139 -7.22 -5.78 3.97
C VAL A 139 -6.60 -6.10 5.33
N LEU A 140 -7.18 -7.06 6.03
CA LEU A 140 -6.65 -7.58 7.29
C LEU A 140 -5.63 -8.68 6.98
N VAL A 141 -4.41 -8.47 7.45
CA VAL A 141 -3.24 -9.30 7.18
C VAL A 141 -2.94 -10.13 8.43
N SER A 142 -3.02 -11.45 8.32
CA SER A 142 -2.67 -12.36 9.41
C SER A 142 -1.19 -12.24 9.78
N ASP A 143 -0.82 -12.65 11.00
CA ASP A 143 0.60 -12.71 11.39
C ASP A 143 1.38 -13.69 10.50
N GLY A 144 0.75 -14.78 10.04
CA GLY A 144 1.35 -15.71 9.08
C GLY A 144 1.70 -15.05 7.73
N CYS A 145 0.86 -14.13 7.25
CA CYS A 145 1.17 -13.31 6.08
C CYS A 145 2.38 -12.39 6.32
N VAL A 146 2.44 -11.76 7.49
CA VAL A 146 3.56 -10.89 7.88
C VAL A 146 4.86 -11.69 7.98
N GLU A 147 4.84 -12.88 8.58
CA GLU A 147 6.01 -13.76 8.65
C GLU A 147 6.49 -14.19 7.25
N GLY A 148 5.56 -14.49 6.34
CA GLY A 148 5.89 -14.80 4.94
C GLY A 148 6.58 -13.63 4.23
N ALA A 149 6.06 -12.40 4.39
CA ALA A 149 6.69 -11.20 3.87
C ALA A 149 8.08 -10.97 4.50
N ARG A 150 8.21 -11.15 5.82
CA ARG A 150 9.48 -11.06 6.55
C ARG A 150 10.52 -12.05 6.02
N ALA A 151 10.11 -13.29 5.73
CA ALA A 151 10.98 -14.32 5.17
C ALA A 151 11.45 -13.96 3.75
N GLU A 152 10.57 -13.46 2.87
CA GLU A 152 10.96 -12.99 1.54
C GLU A 152 11.94 -11.81 1.63
N LEU A 153 11.65 -10.80 2.46
CA LEU A 153 12.52 -9.64 2.69
C LEU A 153 13.90 -10.06 3.20
N ARG A 154 13.96 -10.99 4.15
CA ARG A 154 15.23 -11.56 4.64
C ARG A 154 16.00 -12.27 3.52
N GLY A 155 15.30 -13.04 2.68
CA GLY A 155 15.88 -13.69 1.50
C GLY A 155 16.43 -12.70 0.47
N LEU A 156 15.87 -11.49 0.41
CA LEU A 156 16.37 -10.37 -0.39
C LEU A 156 17.50 -9.58 0.31
N GLY A 157 17.97 -10.01 1.49
CA GLY A 157 19.07 -9.39 2.21
C GLY A 157 18.69 -8.09 2.93
N VAL A 158 17.43 -7.90 3.28
CA VAL A 158 16.99 -6.74 4.07
C VAL A 158 17.46 -6.89 5.53
N PRO A 159 18.08 -5.86 6.14
CA PRO A 159 18.52 -5.92 7.53
C PRO A 159 17.37 -6.17 8.51
N THR A 160 17.65 -6.92 9.59
CA THR A 160 16.64 -7.27 10.61
C THR A 160 15.97 -6.03 11.23
N ALA A 161 16.72 -4.94 11.40
CA ALA A 161 16.22 -3.69 11.96
C ALA A 161 15.10 -3.04 11.10
N ASP A 162 15.09 -3.30 9.79
CA ASP A 162 14.14 -2.70 8.85
C ASP A 162 12.95 -3.61 8.58
N LEU A 163 13.06 -4.91 8.84
CA LEU A 163 12.06 -5.92 8.46
C LEU A 163 10.65 -5.56 8.93
N GLU A 164 10.47 -5.17 10.19
CA GLU A 164 9.13 -4.88 10.73
C GLU A 164 8.45 -3.72 10.03
N ASN A 165 9.20 -2.67 9.71
CA ASN A 165 8.67 -1.49 9.06
C ASN A 165 8.33 -1.74 7.59
N LEU A 166 9.00 -2.70 6.96
CA LEU A 166 8.84 -2.97 5.53
C LEU A 166 7.79 -4.03 5.22
N CYS A 167 7.42 -4.90 6.18
CA CYS A 167 6.55 -6.06 5.90
C CYS A 167 5.21 -5.70 5.26
N LEU A 168 4.46 -4.73 5.79
CA LEU A 168 3.15 -4.36 5.25
C LEU A 168 3.26 -3.65 3.90
N GLY A 169 4.23 -2.74 3.77
CA GLY A 169 4.48 -2.05 2.51
C GLY A 169 4.89 -3.01 1.39
N TRP A 170 5.80 -3.93 1.71
CA TRP A 170 6.19 -5.02 0.83
C TRP A 170 4.99 -5.88 0.45
N LEU A 171 4.23 -6.36 1.44
CA LEU A 171 3.08 -7.23 1.20
C LEU A 171 2.03 -6.56 0.32
N SER A 172 1.68 -5.29 0.60
CA SER A 172 0.70 -4.55 -0.18
C SER A 172 1.11 -4.46 -1.65
N THR A 173 2.37 -4.17 -1.95
CA THR A 173 2.85 -4.09 -3.33
C THR A 173 2.89 -5.47 -4.00
N ARG A 174 3.37 -6.49 -3.29
CA ARG A 174 3.57 -7.84 -3.82
C ARG A 174 2.27 -8.59 -4.08
N VAL A 175 1.31 -8.50 -3.17
CA VAL A 175 0.02 -9.20 -3.24
C VAL A 175 -0.89 -8.55 -4.28
N THR A 176 -0.88 -7.22 -4.36
CA THR A 176 -1.72 -6.49 -5.31
C THR A 176 -1.16 -6.58 -6.73
N GLY A 177 0.15 -6.70 -6.87
CA GLY A 177 0.83 -6.60 -8.16
C GLY A 177 0.75 -5.20 -8.73
N ALA A 178 0.73 -4.17 -7.87
CA ALA A 178 0.78 -2.79 -8.30
C ALA A 178 2.03 -2.55 -9.17
N GLU A 179 1.80 -2.01 -10.37
CA GLU A 179 2.87 -1.77 -11.35
C GLU A 179 3.55 -0.41 -11.16
N ARG A 180 2.93 0.48 -10.36
CA ARG A 180 3.39 1.83 -10.08
C ARG A 180 3.39 2.07 -8.57
N VAL A 181 4.41 2.78 -8.12
CA VAL A 181 4.55 3.31 -6.76
C VAL A 181 4.79 4.82 -6.89
N LEU A 182 3.98 5.62 -6.21
CA LEU A 182 4.19 7.05 -6.02
C LEU A 182 4.72 7.28 -4.61
N ALA A 183 5.88 7.90 -4.49
CA ALA A 183 6.44 8.33 -3.23
C ALA A 183 6.39 9.85 -3.10
N LEU A 184 5.64 10.35 -2.10
CA LEU A 184 5.55 11.76 -1.73
C LEU A 184 6.72 12.11 -0.80
N GLY A 185 7.89 12.34 -1.39
CA GLY A 185 9.16 12.34 -0.67
C GLY A 185 9.46 10.95 -0.09
N GLY A 186 10.06 10.89 1.10
CA GLY A 186 10.27 9.62 1.79
C GLY A 186 11.49 9.63 2.70
N GLY A 187 11.33 8.99 3.86
CA GLY A 187 12.43 8.76 4.80
C GLY A 187 13.14 7.42 4.55
N PRO A 188 13.93 6.95 5.54
CA PRO A 188 14.70 5.72 5.44
C PRO A 188 13.88 4.48 5.07
N THR A 189 12.62 4.37 5.55
CA THR A 189 11.74 3.25 5.21
C THR A 189 11.40 3.20 3.73
N VAL A 190 11.04 4.35 3.13
CA VAL A 190 10.71 4.44 1.69
C VAL A 190 11.94 4.13 0.85
N LEU A 191 13.12 4.62 1.27
CA LEU A 191 14.39 4.29 0.65
C LEU A 191 14.67 2.78 0.68
N ALA A 192 14.51 2.14 1.84
CA ALA A 192 14.74 0.71 1.99
C ALA A 192 13.74 -0.12 1.15
N GLU A 193 12.48 0.30 1.02
CA GLU A 193 11.51 -0.33 0.11
C GLU A 193 11.96 -0.24 -1.35
N ALA A 194 12.40 0.94 -1.81
CA ALA A 194 12.87 1.15 -3.17
C ALA A 194 14.13 0.32 -3.47
N GLN A 195 15.10 0.30 -2.55
CA GLN A 195 16.29 -0.55 -2.65
C GLN A 195 15.91 -2.04 -2.73
N THR A 196 14.94 -2.47 -1.93
CA THR A 196 14.46 -3.86 -1.93
C THR A 196 13.78 -4.20 -3.26
N ALA A 197 13.01 -3.27 -3.82
CA ALA A 197 12.35 -3.45 -5.13
C ALA A 197 13.37 -3.67 -6.26
N LEU A 198 14.56 -3.05 -6.21
CA LEU A 198 15.63 -3.30 -7.19
C LEU A 198 16.18 -4.72 -7.15
N ARG A 199 16.14 -5.38 -5.98
CA ARG A 199 16.64 -6.75 -5.78
C ARG A 199 15.67 -7.80 -6.32
N LEU A 200 14.45 -7.42 -6.71
CA LEU A 200 13.53 -8.32 -7.37
C LEU A 200 14.08 -8.72 -8.74
N PRO A 201 13.96 -10.00 -9.12
CA PRO A 201 14.37 -10.45 -10.44
C PRO A 201 13.56 -9.73 -11.52
N HIS A 202 14.22 -9.36 -12.61
CA HIS A 202 13.59 -8.78 -13.78
C HIS A 202 12.91 -9.90 -14.60
N ALA A 203 11.87 -10.52 -14.03
CA ALA A 203 11.11 -11.57 -14.68
C ALA A 203 9.93 -10.96 -15.45
N ALA A 204 9.73 -11.35 -16.70
CA ALA A 204 8.64 -10.85 -17.55
C ALA A 204 7.25 -11.00 -16.91
N GLU A 205 7.08 -12.02 -16.07
CA GLU A 205 5.81 -12.31 -15.42
C GLU A 205 5.57 -11.48 -14.15
N ARG A 206 6.62 -10.91 -13.55
CA ARG A 206 6.55 -10.05 -12.35
C ARG A 206 7.49 -8.86 -12.54
N PRO A 207 7.13 -7.90 -13.42
CA PRO A 207 7.92 -6.72 -13.58
C PRO A 207 8.06 -6.01 -12.24
N ARG A 208 9.22 -5.41 -12.02
CA ARG A 208 9.44 -4.52 -10.87
C ARG A 208 8.44 -3.37 -10.95
N PRO A 209 7.84 -2.94 -9.83
CA PRO A 209 7.03 -1.74 -9.83
C PRO A 209 7.90 -0.56 -10.27
N ARG A 210 7.33 0.32 -11.09
CA ARG A 210 7.94 1.60 -11.45
C ARG A 210 7.75 2.58 -10.29
N TRP A 211 8.83 3.19 -9.85
CA TRP A 211 8.81 4.14 -8.74
C TRP A 211 8.91 5.56 -9.28
N GLU A 212 7.91 6.37 -8.98
CA GLU A 212 7.90 7.82 -9.22
C GLU A 212 8.03 8.52 -7.88
N VAL A 213 9.21 9.11 -7.62
CA VAL A 213 9.48 9.85 -6.38
C VAL A 213 9.35 11.34 -6.66
N LEU A 214 8.42 11.99 -5.97
CA LEU A 214 8.33 13.44 -6.00
C LEU A 214 9.36 14.03 -5.03
N PRO A 215 10.15 15.05 -5.45
CA PRO A 215 11.16 15.71 -4.63
C PRO A 215 10.52 16.68 -3.63
N LEU A 216 9.56 16.18 -2.86
CA LEU A 216 8.92 16.93 -1.78
C LEU A 216 9.84 16.93 -0.55
N TRP A 217 9.61 17.92 0.30
CA TRP A 217 10.30 18.09 1.56
C TRP A 217 9.28 18.13 2.70
N ARG A 218 9.75 17.88 3.92
CA ARG A 218 8.95 18.02 5.14
C ARG A 218 9.59 18.99 6.13
N VAL A 219 8.80 19.53 7.03
CA VAL A 219 9.31 20.19 8.25
C VAL A 219 9.32 19.17 9.38
N ARG A 220 10.48 18.99 10.00
CA ARG A 220 10.65 18.17 11.19
C ARG A 220 11.50 18.92 12.19
N GLU A 221 10.97 19.11 13.41
CA GLU A 221 11.69 19.79 14.50
C GLU A 221 12.19 21.19 14.09
N GLY A 222 11.40 21.90 13.28
CA GLY A 222 11.73 23.24 12.78
C GLY A 222 12.74 23.29 11.65
N ALA A 223 13.27 22.13 11.21
CA ALA A 223 14.18 22.03 10.09
C ALA A 223 13.47 21.45 8.85
N ARG A 224 13.87 21.94 7.67
CA ARG A 224 13.46 21.37 6.39
C ARG A 224 14.30 20.12 6.11
N GLU A 225 13.63 19.01 5.89
CA GLU A 225 14.21 17.72 5.48
C GLU A 225 13.76 17.42 4.05
N GLU A 226 14.73 17.30 3.15
CA GLU A 226 14.48 16.99 1.75
C GLU A 226 14.53 15.47 1.51
N VAL A 227 13.93 15.01 0.41
CA VAL A 227 14.13 13.63 -0.04
C VAL A 227 15.62 13.38 -0.30
N SER A 228 16.11 12.18 0.01
CA SER A 228 17.51 11.85 -0.25
C SER A 228 17.79 11.76 -1.75
N ALA A 229 18.97 12.24 -2.17
CA ALA A 229 19.44 12.08 -3.55
C ALA A 229 19.49 10.61 -3.98
N GLU A 230 19.79 9.70 -3.04
CA GLU A 230 19.77 8.27 -3.27
C GLU A 230 18.39 7.75 -3.67
N LEU A 231 17.32 8.19 -3.00
CA LEU A 231 15.96 7.76 -3.35
C LEU A 231 15.54 8.29 -4.73
N LEU A 232 15.95 9.51 -5.09
CA LEU A 232 15.74 10.04 -6.44
C LEU A 232 16.48 9.21 -7.50
N GLU A 233 17.76 8.90 -7.28
CA GLU A 233 18.54 8.07 -8.20
C GLU A 233 17.94 6.67 -8.38
N LEU A 234 17.45 6.06 -7.30
CA LEU A 234 16.76 4.77 -7.34
C LEU A 234 15.46 4.82 -8.15
N SER A 235 14.69 5.92 -8.05
CA SER A 235 13.49 6.13 -8.85
C SER A 235 13.79 6.10 -10.34
N HIS A 236 14.88 6.74 -10.79
CA HIS A 236 15.33 6.69 -12.17
C HIS A 236 15.65 5.26 -12.61
N LYS A 237 16.45 4.51 -11.82
CA LYS A 237 16.81 3.11 -12.10
C LYS A 237 15.60 2.16 -12.14
N LEU A 238 14.58 2.44 -11.33
CA LEU A 238 13.34 1.66 -11.28
C LEU A 238 12.36 2.03 -12.41
N CYS A 239 12.54 3.18 -13.07
CA CYS A 239 11.77 3.59 -14.24
C CYS A 239 12.38 3.12 -15.57
N GLU A 240 13.71 3.01 -15.63
CA GLU A 240 14.45 2.49 -16.77
C GLU A 240 14.15 0.98 -16.96
N ARG A 241 13.68 0.62 -18.16
CA ARG A 241 13.33 -0.76 -18.53
C ARG A 241 14.53 -1.48 -19.12
#